data_AF-A0A0P9D0C1-F1
#
_entry.id   AF-A0A0P9D0C1-F1
#
_cell.length_a   1.000
_cell.length_b   1.000
_cell.length_c   1.000
_cell.angle_alpha   90.00
_cell.angle_beta   90.00
_cell.angle_gamma   90.00
#
_symmetry.space_group_name_H-M   'P 1'
#
loop_
_entity.id
_entity.type
_entity.pdbx_description
1 polymer ?
#
loop_
_entity_poly.entity_id
_entity_poly.type
_entity_poly.pdbx_seq_one_letter_code
_entity_poly.pdbx_strand_id
1 'polypeptide(L)'
;MSQTASSSTSRFAALLSRLVRLAGRAALVVFALLITAQLVFFALHAAHMLGYPFPLDYGEGPLLAQISLLRGGLPFWQLYASPDQPPYAVVNYPPLYHLAAARVAFLTNNALLAGRVVSLLATWAALAALWLLTGATAPAPAGGWRVRFFALGARVL
;
A
#
# COMPACT_ATOMS: atom_id res chain seq x y z
N MET A 1 40.84 -32.11 37.70
CA MET A 1 40.06 -30.88 38.04
C MET A 1 39.71 -30.05 36.78
N SER A 2 39.42 -30.67 35.63
CA SER A 2 39.30 -29.97 34.33
C SER A 2 37.93 -30.08 33.65
N GLN A 3 36.96 -30.83 34.19
CA GLN A 3 35.65 -31.03 33.55
C GLN A 3 34.61 -29.93 33.88
N THR A 4 34.77 -29.18 34.98
CA THR A 4 33.76 -28.21 35.47
C THR A 4 33.70 -26.92 34.66
N ALA A 5 34.79 -26.52 33.99
CA ALA A 5 34.83 -25.30 33.17
C ALA A 5 34.03 -25.44 31.86
N SER A 6 33.98 -26.63 31.27
CA SER A 6 33.31 -26.88 29.98
C SER A 6 31.77 -26.83 30.05
N SER A 7 31.19 -27.14 31.22
CA SER A 7 29.74 -27.23 31.42
C SER A 7 29.08 -25.87 31.69
N SER A 8 29.83 -24.91 32.22
CA SER A 8 29.35 -23.54 32.45
C SER A 8 29.18 -22.77 31.12
N THR A 9 30.17 -22.87 30.24
CA THR A 9 30.18 -22.20 28.93
C THR A 9 29.04 -22.68 28.01
N SER A 10 28.71 -23.98 28.04
CA SER A 10 27.61 -24.54 27.23
C SER A 10 26.22 -24.12 27.74
N ARG A 11 26.03 -23.98 29.06
CA ARG A 11 24.80 -23.48 29.68
C ARG A 11 24.58 -22.00 29.38
N PHE A 12 25.63 -21.19 29.45
CA PHE A 12 25.59 -19.76 29.11
C PHE A 12 25.21 -19.55 27.64
N ALA A 13 25.87 -20.27 26.72
CA ALA A 13 25.55 -20.21 25.29
C ALA A 13 24.10 -20.65 25.00
N ALA A 14 23.60 -21.69 25.68
CA ALA A 14 22.22 -22.14 25.55
C ALA A 14 21.21 -21.08 26.02
N LEU A 15 21.47 -20.43 27.17
CA LEU A 15 20.64 -19.35 27.70
C LEU A 15 20.62 -18.15 26.76
N LEU A 16 21.78 -17.68 26.31
CA LEU A 16 21.90 -16.56 25.36
C LEU A 16 21.11 -16.84 24.08
N SER A 17 21.24 -18.05 23.53
CA SER A 17 20.48 -18.44 22.33
C SER A 17 18.96 -18.44 22.54
N ARG A 18 18.49 -18.79 23.74
CA ARG A 18 17.05 -18.73 24.09
C ARG A 18 16.58 -17.28 24.17
N LEU A 19 17.35 -16.41 24.82
CA LEU A 19 17.04 -14.99 24.93
C LEU A 19 16.99 -14.32 23.56
N VAL A 20 17.96 -14.58 22.68
CA VAL A 20 17.96 -14.05 21.29
C VAL A 20 16.73 -14.53 20.51
N ARG A 21 16.35 -15.81 20.63
CA ARG A 21 15.14 -16.33 19.98
C ARG A 21 13.86 -15.70 20.54
N LEU A 22 13.78 -15.48 21.85
CA LEU A 22 12.63 -14.83 22.48
C LEU A 22 12.53 -13.36 22.06
N ALA A 23 13.64 -12.63 22.06
CA ALA A 23 13.71 -11.26 21.58
C ALA A 23 13.29 -11.16 20.10
N GLY A 24 13.77 -12.07 19.25
CA GLY A 24 13.37 -12.12 17.84
C GLY A 24 11.87 -12.42 17.67
N ARG A 25 11.30 -13.33 18.45
CA ARG A 25 9.85 -13.59 18.45
C ARG A 25 9.05 -12.39 18.93
N ALA A 26 9.47 -11.75 20.01
CA ALA A 26 8.84 -10.54 20.52
C ALA A 26 8.88 -9.42 19.47
N ALA A 27 10.02 -9.22 18.81
CA ALA A 27 10.14 -8.25 17.72
C ALA A 27 9.19 -8.55 16.56
N LEU A 28 9.06 -9.82 16.15
CA LEU A 28 8.10 -10.22 15.11
C LEU A 28 6.64 -9.99 15.53
N VAL A 29 6.30 -10.28 16.79
CA VAL A 29 4.95 -10.02 17.32
C VAL A 29 4.67 -8.52 17.32
N VAL A 30 5.59 -7.70 17.83
CA VAL A 30 5.45 -6.24 17.81
C VAL A 30 5.31 -5.71 16.39
N PHE A 31 6.14 -6.20 15.46
CA PHE A 31 6.04 -5.83 14.05
C PHE A 31 4.67 -6.20 13.45
N ALA A 32 4.18 -7.42 13.70
CA ALA A 32 2.86 -7.85 13.24
C ALA A 32 1.73 -7.00 13.81
N LEU A 33 1.81 -6.62 15.09
CA LEU A 33 0.86 -5.71 15.73
C LEU A 33 0.88 -4.32 15.09
N LEU A 34 2.05 -3.77 14.80
CA LEU A 34 2.19 -2.47 14.14
C LEU A 34 1.60 -2.49 12.73
N ILE A 35 1.88 -3.53 11.95
CA ILE A 35 1.27 -3.71 10.61
C ILE A 35 -0.25 -3.81 10.73
N THR A 36 -0.75 -4.62 11.67
CA THR A 36 -2.19 -4.76 11.89
C THR A 36 -2.83 -3.41 12.26
N ALA A 37 -2.22 -2.66 13.18
CA ALA A 37 -2.71 -1.34 13.57
C ALA A 37 -2.76 -0.37 12.39
N GLN A 38 -1.75 -0.39 11.51
CA GLN A 38 -1.75 0.46 10.32
C GLN A 38 -2.76 0.05 9.25
N LEU A 39 -3.00 -1.26 9.07
CA LEU A 39 -4.06 -1.74 8.19
C LEU A 39 -5.45 -1.34 8.68
N VAL A 40 -5.68 -1.41 9.99
CA VAL A 40 -6.92 -0.93 10.62
C VAL A 40 -7.07 0.58 10.43
N PHE A 41 -6.02 1.35 10.71
CA PHE A 41 -6.02 2.80 10.50
C PHE A 41 -6.33 3.16 9.06
N PHE A 42 -5.66 2.51 8.10
CA PHE A 42 -5.90 2.70 6.67
C PHE A 42 -7.36 2.39 6.28
N ALA A 43 -7.92 1.28 6.75
CA ALA A 43 -9.29 0.89 6.44
C ALA A 43 -10.31 1.92 6.97
N LEU A 44 -10.13 2.39 8.21
CA LEU A 44 -10.97 3.43 8.80
C LEU A 44 -10.85 4.76 8.06
N HIS A 45 -9.61 5.15 7.71
CA HIS A 45 -9.35 6.36 6.96
C HIS A 45 -9.99 6.30 5.57
N ALA A 46 -9.82 5.20 4.83
CA ALA A 46 -10.43 4.99 3.52
C ALA A 46 -11.97 5.01 3.60
N ALA A 47 -12.57 4.40 4.62
CA ALA A 47 -14.02 4.44 4.82
C ALA A 47 -14.53 5.87 5.03
N HIS A 48 -13.86 6.66 5.87
CA HIS A 48 -14.21 8.07 6.07
C HIS A 48 -14.02 8.90 4.80
N MET A 49 -12.91 8.72 4.09
CA MET A 49 -12.68 9.42 2.82
C MET A 49 -13.74 9.06 1.77
N LEU A 50 -14.15 7.80 1.64
CA LEU A 50 -15.17 7.42 0.67
C LEU A 50 -16.57 7.96 1.03
N GLY A 51 -16.89 8.05 2.32
CA GLY A 51 -18.19 8.52 2.80
C GLY A 51 -18.35 10.04 2.88
N TYR A 52 -17.24 10.80 2.96
CA TYR A 52 -17.31 12.24 3.18
C TYR A 52 -17.62 13.01 1.88
N PRO A 53 -18.69 13.82 1.82
CA PRO A 53 -19.19 14.37 0.55
C PRO A 53 -18.44 15.61 0.05
N PHE A 54 -17.49 16.14 0.81
CA PHE A 54 -16.75 17.37 0.45
C PHE A 54 -15.26 17.10 0.18
N PRO A 55 -14.57 17.99 -0.56
CA PRO A 55 -13.13 17.86 -0.77
C PRO A 55 -12.36 17.88 0.56
N LEU A 56 -11.42 16.94 0.71
CA LEU A 56 -10.56 16.80 1.89
C LEU A 56 -9.16 17.37 1.66
N ASP A 57 -8.72 17.37 0.40
CA ASP A 57 -7.41 17.87 -0.01
C ASP A 57 -7.58 18.91 -1.12
N TYR A 58 -6.70 19.91 -1.12
CA TYR A 58 -6.63 20.95 -2.14
C TYR A 58 -6.49 20.35 -3.55
N GLY A 59 -5.72 19.26 -3.66
CA GLY A 59 -5.52 18.55 -4.93
C GLY A 59 -6.79 17.96 -5.55
N GLU A 60 -7.84 17.70 -4.76
CA GLU A 60 -9.10 17.13 -5.26
C GLU A 60 -9.91 18.13 -6.10
N GLY A 61 -9.79 19.44 -5.83
CA GLY A 61 -10.59 20.48 -6.48
C GLY A 61 -10.39 20.56 -8.00
N PRO A 62 -9.16 20.74 -8.50
CA PRO A 62 -8.88 20.74 -9.93
C PRO A 62 -9.28 19.43 -10.61
N LEU A 63 -9.00 18.28 -9.99
CA LEU A 63 -9.36 16.96 -10.53
C LEU A 63 -10.88 16.80 -10.63
N LEU A 64 -11.62 17.22 -9.60
CA LEU A 64 -13.08 17.21 -9.59
C LEU A 64 -13.65 18.04 -10.74
N ALA A 65 -13.13 19.25 -10.96
CA ALA A 65 -13.56 20.11 -12.07
C ALA A 65 -13.27 19.46 -13.43
N GLN A 66 -12.06 18.93 -13.62
CA GLN A 66 -11.63 18.27 -14.86
C GLN A 66 -12.47 17.02 -15.17
N ILE A 67 -12.73 16.18 -14.16
CA ILE A 67 -13.61 15.01 -14.29
C ILE A 67 -15.05 15.43 -14.60
N SER A 68 -15.53 16.52 -13.98
CA SER A 68 -16.87 17.06 -14.23
C SER A 68 -17.03 17.60 -15.65
N LEU A 69 -15.99 18.24 -16.21
CA LEU A 69 -15.97 18.67 -17.60
C LEU A 69 -16.09 17.48 -18.56
N LEU A 70 -15.30 16.42 -18.35
CA LEU A 70 -15.38 15.19 -19.17
C LEU A 70 -16.77 14.55 -19.07
N ARG A 71 -17.35 14.52 -17.87
CA ARG A 71 -18.72 14.06 -17.65
C ARG A 71 -19.77 14.92 -18.34
N GLY A 72 -19.53 16.23 -18.43
CA GLY A 72 -20.36 17.19 -19.16
C GLY A 72 -20.27 17.06 -20.68
N GLY A 73 -19.49 16.10 -21.20
CA GLY A 73 -19.33 15.84 -22.63
C GLY A 73 -18.15 16.57 -23.26
N LEU A 74 -17.29 17.23 -22.47
CA LEU A 74 -16.04 17.77 -23.00
C LEU A 74 -15.18 16.61 -23.55
N PRO A 75 -14.83 16.61 -24.84
CA PRO A 75 -13.93 15.60 -25.39
C PRO A 75 -12.57 15.63 -24.68
N PHE A 76 -11.99 14.46 -24.44
CA PHE A 76 -10.76 14.38 -23.64
C PHE A 76 -9.60 15.19 -24.22
N TRP A 77 -9.45 15.29 -25.55
CA TRP A 77 -8.40 16.10 -26.17
C TRP A 77 -8.60 17.59 -25.93
N GLN A 78 -9.85 18.06 -25.76
CA GLN A 78 -10.13 19.46 -25.43
C GLN A 78 -9.82 19.79 -23.97
N LEU A 79 -9.87 18.80 -23.08
CA LEU A 79 -9.41 18.98 -21.70
C LEU A 79 -7.91 19.31 -21.62
N TYR A 80 -7.12 18.83 -22.59
CA TYR A 80 -5.68 19.06 -22.71
C TYR A 80 -5.31 20.15 -23.74
N ALA A 81 -6.28 20.94 -24.20
CA ALA A 81 -6.04 22.04 -25.12
C ALA A 81 -5.35 23.23 -24.42
N SER A 82 -5.07 24.29 -25.19
CA SER A 82 -4.48 25.52 -24.63
C SER A 82 -5.34 26.06 -23.48
N PRO A 83 -4.75 26.31 -22.29
CA PRO A 83 -5.48 26.82 -21.14
C PRO A 83 -5.84 28.32 -21.28
N ASP A 84 -5.32 29.01 -22.29
CA ASP A 84 -5.70 30.40 -22.61
C ASP A 84 -7.08 30.50 -23.29
N GLN A 85 -7.71 29.36 -23.56
CA GLN A 85 -9.04 29.25 -24.14
C GLN A 85 -9.97 28.54 -23.14
N PRO A 86 -11.30 28.79 -23.21
CA PRO A 86 -12.27 28.00 -22.45
C PRO A 86 -12.05 26.49 -22.64
N PRO A 87 -12.12 25.66 -21.58
CA PRO A 87 -12.66 25.95 -20.24
C PRO A 87 -11.62 26.50 -19.23
N TYR A 88 -10.46 26.98 -19.68
CA TYR A 88 -9.37 27.49 -18.83
C TYR A 88 -8.87 26.46 -17.80
N ALA A 89 -8.91 25.18 -18.18
CA ALA A 89 -8.47 24.08 -17.34
C ALA A 89 -6.96 23.83 -17.53
N VAL A 90 -6.20 23.97 -16.45
CA VAL A 90 -4.80 23.54 -16.42
C VAL A 90 -4.75 22.07 -16.01
N VAL A 91 -4.27 21.20 -16.90
CA VAL A 91 -4.13 19.76 -16.63
C VAL A 91 -2.66 19.37 -16.73
N ASN A 92 -2.07 19.06 -15.58
CA ASN A 92 -0.64 18.78 -15.41
C ASN A 92 -0.31 17.29 -15.21
N TYR A 93 -1.28 16.39 -15.43
CA TYR A 93 -1.11 14.95 -15.27
C TYR A 93 -1.52 14.17 -16.54
N PRO A 94 -0.89 13.01 -16.80
CA PRO A 94 -1.30 12.13 -17.89
C PRO A 94 -2.77 11.70 -17.82
N PRO A 95 -3.42 11.41 -18.96
CA PRO A 95 -4.88 11.22 -19.06
C PRO A 95 -5.44 9.97 -18.41
N LEU A 96 -4.59 9.00 -18.03
CA LEU A 96 -5.07 7.72 -17.52
C LEU A 96 -5.97 7.89 -16.29
N TYR A 97 -5.58 8.75 -15.35
CA TYR A 97 -6.37 9.01 -14.15
C TYR A 97 -7.72 9.64 -14.49
N HIS A 98 -7.73 10.69 -15.33
CA HIS A 98 -8.95 11.38 -15.74
C HIS A 98 -9.93 10.47 -16.47
N LEU A 99 -9.43 9.63 -17.37
CA LEU A 99 -10.27 8.69 -18.12
C LEU A 99 -10.87 7.62 -17.19
N ALA A 100 -10.06 7.05 -16.30
CA ALA A 100 -10.55 6.07 -15.32
C ALA A 100 -11.58 6.70 -14.37
N ALA A 101 -11.27 7.87 -13.81
CA ALA A 101 -12.13 8.57 -12.87
C ALA A 101 -13.42 9.07 -13.55
N ALA A 102 -13.36 9.60 -14.77
CA ALA A 102 -14.55 9.96 -15.54
C ALA A 102 -15.44 8.75 -15.79
N ARG A 103 -14.85 7.58 -16.15
CA ARG A 103 -15.62 6.36 -16.35
C ARG A 103 -16.33 5.91 -15.08
N VAL A 104 -15.66 5.92 -13.93
CA VAL A 104 -16.29 5.60 -12.64
C VAL A 104 -17.34 6.65 -12.28
N ALA A 105 -17.08 7.93 -12.56
CA ALA A 105 -18.00 9.02 -12.26
C ALA A 105 -19.30 8.96 -13.07
N PHE A 106 -19.26 8.40 -14.29
CA PHE A 106 -20.47 8.08 -15.06
C PHE A 106 -21.31 6.98 -14.40
N LEU A 107 -20.68 6.02 -13.72
CA LEU A 107 -21.38 4.91 -13.05
C LEU A 107 -21.95 5.33 -11.68
N THR A 108 -21.20 6.14 -10.93
CA THR A 108 -21.58 6.55 -9.57
C THR A 108 -22.40 7.84 -9.53
N ASN A 109 -22.45 8.57 -10.65
CA ASN A 109 -22.93 9.94 -10.71
C ASN A 109 -22.22 10.89 -9.72
N ASN A 110 -21.05 10.53 -9.19
CA ASN A 110 -20.30 11.33 -8.23
C ASN A 110 -18.81 11.40 -8.61
N ALA A 111 -18.36 12.56 -9.08
CA ALA A 111 -16.99 12.76 -9.57
C ALA A 111 -15.95 12.75 -8.43
N LEU A 112 -16.29 13.25 -7.24
CA LEU A 112 -15.41 13.21 -6.07
C LEU A 112 -15.19 11.77 -5.60
N LEU A 113 -16.27 11.03 -5.41
CA LEU A 113 -16.21 9.60 -5.06
C LEU A 113 -15.44 8.80 -6.10
N ALA A 114 -15.66 9.09 -7.39
CA ALA A 114 -14.97 8.39 -8.47
C ALA A 114 -13.45 8.57 -8.40
N GLY A 115 -12.97 9.80 -8.18
CA GLY A 115 -11.55 10.06 -7.98
C GLY A 115 -10.97 9.26 -6.82
N ARG A 116 -11.69 9.20 -5.69
CA ARG A 116 -11.27 8.44 -4.50
C ARG A 116 -11.26 6.93 -4.72
N VAL A 117 -12.27 6.39 -5.40
CA VAL A 117 -12.34 4.95 -5.75
C VAL A 117 -11.17 4.58 -6.66
N VAL A 118 -10.86 5.39 -7.68
CA VAL A 118 -9.71 5.14 -8.57
C VAL A 118 -8.40 5.15 -7.80
N SER A 119 -8.19 6.12 -6.90
CA SER A 119 -7.00 6.19 -6.06
C SER A 119 -6.87 5.00 -5.10
N LEU A 120 -7.98 4.52 -4.54
CA LEU A 120 -7.99 3.33 -3.69
C LEU A 120 -7.64 2.07 -4.48
N LEU A 121 -8.23 1.89 -5.66
CA LEU A 121 -7.91 0.77 -6.55
C LEU A 121 -6.44 0.81 -7.01
N ALA A 122 -5.91 1.99 -7.32
CA ALA A 122 -4.50 2.17 -7.67
C ALA A 122 -3.57 1.79 -6.51
N THR A 123 -3.94 2.13 -5.27
CA THR A 123 -3.21 1.69 -4.06
C THR A 123 -3.15 0.17 -3.97
N TRP A 124 -4.27 -0.52 -4.18
CA TRP A 124 -4.31 -1.99 -4.19
C TRP A 124 -3.52 -2.60 -5.35
N ALA A 125 -3.59 -2.00 -6.54
CA ALA A 125 -2.81 -2.43 -7.70
C ALA A 125 -1.31 -2.28 -7.45
N ALA A 126 -0.88 -1.18 -6.83
CA ALA A 126 0.51 -0.96 -6.43
C ALA A 126 0.97 -2.00 -5.41
N LEU A 127 0.15 -2.31 -4.40
CA LEU A 127 0.43 -3.37 -3.44
C LEU A 127 0.60 -4.74 -4.12
N ALA A 128 -0.31 -5.09 -5.04
CA ALA A 128 -0.22 -6.32 -5.81
C ALA A 128 1.05 -6.37 -6.67
N ALA A 129 1.42 -5.26 -7.32
CA ALA A 129 2.64 -5.16 -8.11
C ALA A 129 3.90 -5.35 -7.25
N LEU A 130 3.95 -4.74 -6.07
CA LEU A 130 5.06 -4.91 -5.11
C LEU A 130 5.15 -6.35 -4.59
N TRP A 131 4.01 -6.97 -4.29
CA TRP A 131 3.95 -8.38 -3.91
C TRP A 131 4.48 -9.29 -5.02
N LEU A 132 4.04 -9.07 -6.27
CA LEU A 132 4.52 -9.85 -7.42
C LEU A 132 6.01 -9.64 -7.67
N LEU A 133 6.50 -8.40 -7.54
CA LEU A 133 7.91 -8.08 -7.71
C LEU A 133 8.76 -8.81 -6.66
N THR A 134 8.39 -8.71 -5.39
CA THR A 134 9.12 -9.37 -4.29
C THR A 134 9.02 -10.89 -4.37
N GLY A 135 7.87 -11.44 -4.76
CA GLY A 135 7.67 -12.88 -4.96
C GLY A 135 8.43 -13.44 -6.18
N ALA A 136 8.56 -12.67 -7.26
CA ALA A 136 9.31 -13.06 -8.46
C ALA A 136 10.83 -12.96 -8.27
N THR A 137 11.30 -12.05 -7.40
CA THR A 137 12.73 -11.86 -7.12
C THR A 137 13.29 -12.74 -6.00
N ALA A 138 12.47 -13.56 -5.34
CA ALA A 138 12.98 -14.49 -4.33
C ALA A 138 13.83 -15.56 -5.05
N PRO A 139 15.18 -15.56 -4.91
CA PRO A 139 15.96 -16.64 -5.49
C PRO A 139 15.47 -17.96 -4.89
N ALA A 140 15.29 -18.99 -5.72
CA ALA A 140 15.18 -20.36 -5.23
C ALA A 140 16.34 -20.56 -4.25
N PRO A 141 16.10 -21.10 -3.04
CA PRO A 141 17.13 -21.17 -2.02
C PRO A 141 18.30 -22.02 -2.55
N ALA A 142 19.30 -21.33 -3.10
CA ALA A 142 20.56 -21.92 -3.50
C ALA A 142 21.18 -22.49 -2.23
N GLY A 143 21.57 -23.76 -2.30
CA GLY A 143 21.93 -24.56 -1.14
C GLY A 143 22.89 -23.87 -0.18
N GLY A 144 22.61 -24.06 1.12
CA GLY A 144 23.54 -23.79 2.21
C GLY A 144 23.30 -22.47 2.94
N TRP A 145 22.90 -22.58 4.22
CA TRP A 145 22.86 -21.52 5.23
C TRP A 145 21.59 -20.66 5.33
N ARG A 146 20.49 -21.34 5.69
CA ARG A 146 19.44 -20.91 6.64
C ARG A 146 19.11 -19.40 6.68
N VAL A 147 18.35 -18.92 5.70
CA VAL A 147 17.46 -17.76 5.89
C VAL A 147 16.04 -18.28 6.08
N ARG A 148 15.76 -18.76 7.30
CA ARG A 148 14.40 -19.12 7.74
C ARG A 148 13.66 -17.84 8.15
N PHE A 149 13.38 -16.94 7.22
CA PHE A 149 12.56 -15.75 7.49
C PHE A 149 11.10 -15.89 7.05
N PHE A 150 10.77 -16.82 6.14
CA PHE A 150 9.39 -16.99 5.65
C PHE A 150 8.68 -18.30 6.04
N ALA A 151 9.38 -19.28 6.61
CA ALA A 151 8.79 -20.59 6.90
C ALA A 151 8.04 -20.70 8.25
N LEU A 152 7.72 -19.59 8.93
CA LEU A 152 6.96 -19.62 10.20
C LEU A 152 5.48 -19.26 10.06
N GLY A 153 5.03 -18.73 8.90
CA GLY A 153 3.62 -18.39 8.67
C GLY A 153 2.73 -19.54 8.18
N ALA A 154 3.32 -20.62 7.67
CA ALA A 154 2.58 -21.71 7.00
C ALA A 154 2.57 -23.04 7.76
N ARG A 155 2.93 -23.07 9.06
CA ARG A 155 2.92 -24.28 9.89
C ARG A 155 2.24 -24.11 11.25
N VAL A 156 1.36 -23.12 11.36
CA VAL A 156 0.48 -22.91 12.54
C VAL A 156 -1.00 -23.01 12.16
N LEU A 157 -1.29 -23.66 11.02
CA LEU A 157 -2.59 -24.27 10.75
C LEU A 157 -2.36 -25.75 10.46
#